data_AF-A0A7C1UU34-F1
#
_entry.id   AF-A0A7C1UU34-F1
#
_cell.length_a   1.000
_cell.length_b   1.000
_cell.length_c   1.000
_cell.angle_alpha   90.00
_cell.angle_beta   90.00
_cell.angle_gamma   90.00
#
_symmetry.space_group_name_H-M   'P 1'
#
loop_
_entity.id
_entity.type
_entity.pdbx_description
1 polymer ?
#
loop_
_entity_poly.entity_id
_entity_poly.type
_entity_poly.pdbx_seq_one_letter_code
_entity_poly.pdbx_strand_id
1 'polypeptide(L)'
;MSICQVVKRDGTVVPFERRRIEDAIYAAGRAVGNGEGRQWAETLSWAVVGILEERFGQDDHAPHVEEVQDVVEEVLVKSGNSRVAKAYILYRQKRAEARAAQRMLLDTERLVDGYLQRADWRVSENSNMNYSLQGLNFYLASSIAARYWLHKIYPPEVQRAHVEGDLHLHDLGMLSVYCCGWDLQDLLIQGFGGVSAKIESKPPRHLRTALGQLVNFFYTLQGESAGAVAVSNFDTLLAPFIRYDGLDYRAIKQAVQEYVFNINVPTRVGFQSLVWDELVVVRRNGRVEVAEIGRLVDEQFERNTHRVLSEGNGSYAVANRDDVQALAFDGDGQVVWSPVKAFVRHRVPKGAAFVRVRTSRGTASVSQAHSLFAFEELNGRFAVRPMAASAVDVVHGNTALTPTNHFVAVRQAPNGGTRD
;
A
#
# COMPACT_ATOMS: atom_id res chain seq x y z
N MET A 1 5.78 -47.47 18.99
CA MET A 1 5.53 -46.48 20.06
C MET A 1 4.19 -45.83 19.76
N SER A 2 3.40 -45.47 20.77
CA SER A 2 2.04 -44.96 20.53
C SER A 2 2.01 -43.44 20.39
N ILE A 3 1.13 -42.93 19.53
CA ILE A 3 0.98 -41.48 19.32
C ILE A 3 0.20 -40.87 20.47
N CYS A 4 0.87 -40.00 21.22
CA CYS A 4 0.29 -39.34 22.38
C CYS A 4 -0.20 -37.91 22.08
N GLN A 5 0.29 -37.29 21.00
CA GLN A 5 0.09 -35.87 20.73
C GLN A 5 -0.17 -35.58 19.24
N VAL A 6 -0.84 -34.47 18.97
CA VAL A 6 -1.06 -33.91 17.62
C VAL A 6 -0.79 -32.42 17.63
N VAL A 7 -0.14 -31.92 16.58
CA VAL A 7 0.09 -30.49 16.35
C VAL A 7 -1.10 -29.89 15.61
N LYS A 8 -1.74 -28.88 16.19
CA LYS A 8 -2.81 -28.11 15.54
C LYS A 8 -2.23 -27.13 14.52
N ARG A 9 -3.10 -26.60 13.66
CA ARG A 9 -2.79 -25.61 12.60
C ARG A 9 -2.18 -24.30 13.11
N ASP A 10 -2.32 -24.00 14.39
CA ASP A 10 -1.74 -22.81 15.06
C ASP A 10 -0.40 -23.14 15.75
N GLY A 11 0.12 -24.36 15.57
CA GLY A 11 1.32 -24.86 16.24
C GLY A 11 1.07 -25.44 17.63
N THR A 12 -0.14 -25.33 18.18
CA THR A 12 -0.44 -25.82 19.53
C THR A 12 -0.44 -27.35 19.56
N VAL A 13 0.31 -27.93 20.49
CA VAL A 13 0.33 -29.37 20.72
C VAL A 13 -0.79 -29.77 21.67
N VAL A 14 -1.60 -30.75 21.28
CA VAL A 14 -2.71 -31.28 22.10
C VAL A 14 -2.65 -32.80 22.20
N PRO A 15 -3.26 -33.40 23.24
CA PRO A 15 -3.37 -34.86 23.34
C PRO A 15 -4.06 -35.47 22.12
N PHE A 16 -3.54 -36.60 21.66
CA PHE A 16 -4.16 -37.38 20.59
C PHE A 16 -5.41 -38.09 21.12
N GLU A 17 -6.54 -37.92 20.42
CA GLU A 17 -7.82 -38.52 20.78
C GLU A 17 -8.40 -39.29 19.59
N ARG A 18 -8.24 -40.63 19.56
CA ARG A 18 -8.82 -41.50 18.51
C ARG A 18 -10.31 -41.25 18.28
N ARG A 19 -11.05 -40.99 19.36
CA ARG A 19 -12.50 -40.76 19.31
C ARG A 19 -12.90 -39.63 18.36
N ARG A 20 -12.05 -38.61 18.17
CA ARG A 20 -12.30 -37.52 17.21
C ARG A 20 -12.24 -38.00 15.76
N ILE A 21 -11.40 -38.98 15.46
CA ILE A 21 -11.29 -39.62 14.14
C ILE A 21 -12.52 -40.48 13.90
N GLU A 22 -12.90 -41.31 14.88
CA GLU A 22 -14.13 -42.11 14.84
C GLU A 22 -15.37 -41.25 14.59
N ASP A 23 -15.54 -40.15 15.33
CA ASP A 23 -16.67 -39.24 15.19
C ASP A 23 -16.70 -38.59 13.80
N ALA A 24 -15.55 -38.22 13.25
CA ALA A 24 -15.46 -37.62 11.93
C ALA A 24 -15.78 -38.62 10.81
N ILE A 25 -15.28 -39.86 10.91
CA ILE A 25 -15.60 -40.95 9.97
C ILE A 25 -17.10 -41.28 10.04
N TYR A 26 -17.64 -41.42 11.24
CA TYR A 26 -19.06 -41.72 11.44
C TYR A 26 -19.97 -40.62 10.89
N ALA A 27 -19.62 -39.35 11.13
CA ALA A 27 -20.35 -38.21 10.58
C ALA A 27 -20.33 -38.20 9.04
N ALA A 28 -19.18 -38.49 8.42
CA ALA A 28 -19.07 -38.59 6.97
C ALA A 28 -19.90 -39.75 6.40
N GLY A 29 -19.90 -40.92 7.07
CA GLY A 29 -20.71 -42.08 6.71
C GLY A 29 -22.21 -41.77 6.75
N ARG A 30 -22.67 -41.12 7.82
CA ARG A 30 -24.07 -40.67 7.95
C ARG A 30 -24.47 -39.65 6.88
N ALA A 31 -23.58 -38.72 6.55
CA ALA A 31 -23.87 -37.69 5.55
C ALA A 31 -24.16 -38.25 4.15
N VAL A 32 -23.61 -39.42 3.82
CA VAL A 32 -23.86 -40.12 2.54
C VAL A 32 -24.87 -41.26 2.64
N GLY A 33 -25.42 -41.50 3.84
CA GLY A 33 -26.36 -42.59 4.09
C GLY A 33 -25.76 -43.97 3.85
N ASN A 34 -24.51 -44.22 4.28
CA ASN A 34 -23.85 -45.51 4.04
C ASN A 34 -24.48 -46.69 4.81
N GLY A 35 -25.38 -46.42 5.76
CA GLY A 35 -26.07 -47.46 6.54
C GLY A 35 -25.22 -48.14 7.60
N GLU A 36 -23.96 -47.73 7.75
CA GLU A 36 -23.00 -48.35 8.66
C GLU A 36 -23.16 -47.82 10.09
N GLY A 37 -23.01 -48.72 11.06
CA GLY A 37 -23.07 -48.40 12.49
C GLY A 37 -21.80 -47.74 13.02
N ARG A 38 -21.81 -47.34 14.29
CA ARG A 38 -20.65 -46.69 14.94
C ARG A 38 -19.43 -47.63 15.04
N GLN A 39 -19.65 -48.94 15.13
CA GLN A 39 -18.60 -49.97 15.15
C GLN A 39 -17.76 -49.98 13.86
N TRP A 40 -18.37 -49.67 12.71
CA TRP A 40 -17.64 -49.55 11.45
C TRP A 40 -16.66 -48.36 11.49
N ALA A 41 -17.11 -47.21 11.98
CA ALA A 41 -16.24 -46.04 12.14
C ALA A 41 -15.14 -46.26 13.18
N GLU A 42 -15.43 -47.00 14.25
CA GLU A 42 -14.44 -47.41 15.24
C GLU A 42 -13.35 -48.28 14.60
N THR A 43 -13.74 -49.29 13.82
CA THR A 43 -12.81 -50.18 13.11
C THR A 43 -11.88 -49.39 12.19
N LEU A 44 -12.42 -48.48 11.38
CA LEU A 44 -11.62 -47.64 10.49
C LEU A 44 -10.73 -46.66 11.28
N SER A 45 -11.20 -46.14 12.41
CA SER A 45 -10.37 -45.27 13.26
C SER A 45 -9.15 -46.00 13.83
N TRP A 46 -9.25 -47.29 14.14
CA TRP A 46 -8.11 -48.11 14.56
C TRP A 46 -7.13 -48.36 13.41
N ALA A 47 -7.62 -48.57 12.20
CA ALA A 47 -6.75 -48.67 11.01
C ALA A 47 -5.98 -47.36 10.77
N VAL A 48 -6.62 -46.19 10.98
CA VAL A 48 -5.96 -44.88 10.92
C VAL A 48 -4.86 -44.77 11.99
N VAL A 49 -5.15 -45.17 13.22
CA VAL A 49 -4.16 -45.16 14.32
C VAL A 49 -2.95 -46.04 13.96
N GLY A 50 -3.18 -47.24 13.43
CA GLY A 50 -2.09 -48.14 13.03
C GLY A 50 -1.17 -47.53 11.99
N ILE A 51 -1.72 -46.89 10.95
CA ILE A 51 -0.91 -46.20 9.92
C ILE A 51 -0.18 -44.99 10.49
N LEU A 52 -0.82 -44.24 11.38
CA LEU A 52 -0.17 -43.10 12.03
C LEU A 52 0.99 -43.59 12.91
N GLU A 53 0.81 -44.63 13.72
CA GLU A 53 1.88 -45.20 14.57
C GLU A 53 3.02 -45.79 13.74
N GLU A 54 2.74 -46.35 12.56
CA GLU A 54 3.77 -46.79 11.63
C GLU A 54 4.58 -45.62 11.06
N ARG A 55 3.92 -44.52 10.68
CA ARG A 55 4.58 -43.36 10.03
C ARG A 55 5.28 -42.42 11.00
N PHE A 56 4.69 -42.18 12.17
CA PHE A 56 5.13 -41.14 13.10
C PHE A 56 5.48 -41.69 14.48
N GLY A 57 5.28 -42.99 14.73
CA GLY A 57 5.57 -43.59 16.03
C GLY A 57 7.05 -43.90 16.29
N GLN A 58 7.94 -43.62 15.34
CA GLN A 58 9.40 -43.78 15.50
C GLN A 58 10.15 -42.45 15.56
N ASP A 59 9.51 -41.36 15.13
CA ASP A 59 10.07 -40.01 15.14
C ASP A 59 9.63 -39.26 16.40
N ASP A 60 10.49 -38.37 16.93
CA ASP A 60 10.17 -37.47 18.05
C ASP A 60 9.18 -36.34 17.64
N HIS A 61 8.53 -36.47 16.48
CA HIS A 61 7.64 -35.47 15.90
C HIS A 61 6.18 -35.93 15.95
N ALA A 62 5.36 -35.21 16.70
CA ALA A 62 3.91 -35.42 16.71
C ALA A 62 3.30 -35.03 15.35
N PRO A 63 2.39 -35.84 14.77
CA PRO A 63 1.81 -35.54 13.48
C PRO A 63 0.97 -34.25 13.53
N HIS A 64 1.04 -33.48 12.46
CA HIS A 64 0.18 -32.33 12.25
C HIS A 64 -1.25 -32.79 11.92
N VAL A 65 -2.23 -31.99 12.31
CA VAL A 65 -3.65 -32.34 12.12
C VAL A 65 -4.04 -32.57 10.66
N GLU A 66 -3.32 -31.98 9.70
CA GLU A 66 -3.52 -32.23 8.27
C GLU A 66 -3.07 -33.64 7.87
N GLU A 67 -1.93 -34.11 8.39
CA GLU A 67 -1.40 -35.45 8.12
C GLU A 67 -2.33 -36.53 8.68
N VAL A 68 -2.90 -36.28 9.88
CA VAL A 68 -3.95 -37.16 10.43
C VAL A 68 -5.15 -37.23 9.50
N GLN A 69 -5.57 -36.10 8.92
CA GLN A 69 -6.70 -36.05 8.00
C GLN A 69 -6.40 -36.77 6.67
N ASP A 70 -5.17 -36.67 6.18
CA ASP A 70 -4.73 -37.36 4.96
C ASP A 70 -4.72 -38.88 5.15
N VAL A 71 -4.30 -39.37 6.32
CA VAL A 71 -4.39 -40.82 6.65
C VAL A 71 -5.85 -41.29 6.76
N VAL A 72 -6.76 -40.47 7.29
CA VAL A 72 -8.20 -40.81 7.30
C VAL A 72 -8.74 -40.97 5.89
N GLU A 73 -8.38 -40.06 4.99
CA GLU A 73 -8.75 -40.14 3.58
C GLU A 73 -8.21 -41.42 2.92
N GLU A 74 -6.92 -41.72 3.14
CA GLU A 74 -6.26 -42.91 2.63
C GLU A 74 -6.97 -44.19 3.08
N VAL A 75 -7.32 -44.30 4.37
CA VAL A 75 -8.03 -45.46 4.92
C VAL A 75 -9.42 -45.59 4.32
N LEU A 76 -10.16 -44.50 4.15
CA LEU A 76 -11.49 -44.52 3.53
C LEU A 76 -11.44 -44.96 2.06
N VAL A 77 -10.41 -44.55 1.32
CA VAL A 77 -10.22 -44.97 -0.09
C VAL A 77 -9.82 -46.44 -0.15
N LYS A 78 -8.81 -46.87 0.62
CA LYS A 78 -8.30 -48.25 0.61
C LYS A 78 -9.33 -49.29 1.08
N SER A 79 -10.24 -48.89 1.96
CA SER A 79 -11.34 -49.74 2.43
C SER A 79 -12.55 -49.78 1.47
N GLY A 80 -12.44 -49.20 0.28
CA GLY A 80 -13.53 -49.18 -0.72
C GLY A 80 -14.63 -48.16 -0.45
N ASN A 81 -14.49 -47.33 0.58
CA ASN A 81 -15.50 -46.35 1.01
C ASN A 81 -15.39 -45.02 0.25
N SER A 82 -15.24 -45.08 -1.08
CA SER A 82 -14.97 -43.92 -1.94
C SER A 82 -16.02 -42.80 -1.82
N ARG A 83 -17.30 -43.15 -1.62
CA ARG A 83 -18.38 -42.17 -1.41
C ARG A 83 -18.22 -41.42 -0.08
N VAL A 84 -17.83 -42.13 0.98
CA VAL A 84 -17.56 -41.53 2.30
C VAL A 84 -16.30 -40.67 2.23
N ALA A 85 -15.24 -41.17 1.60
CA ALA A 85 -13.99 -40.43 1.39
C ALA A 85 -14.26 -39.07 0.71
N LYS A 86 -15.03 -39.08 -0.39
CA LYS A 86 -15.42 -37.84 -1.08
C LYS A 86 -16.18 -36.87 -0.17
N ALA A 87 -17.13 -37.36 0.63
CA ALA A 87 -17.88 -36.50 1.56
C ALA A 87 -17.00 -35.94 2.67
N TYR A 88 -16.04 -36.72 3.17
CA TYR A 88 -15.05 -36.30 4.14
C TYR A 88 -14.14 -35.19 3.59
N ILE A 89 -13.61 -35.37 2.38
CA ILE A 89 -12.77 -34.39 1.66
C ILE A 89 -13.54 -33.07 1.46
N LEU A 90 -14.76 -33.15 0.93
CA LEU A 90 -15.61 -31.97 0.70
C LEU A 90 -15.93 -31.23 2.00
N TYR A 91 -16.18 -31.96 3.10
CA TYR A 91 -16.41 -31.35 4.40
C TYR A 91 -15.15 -30.63 4.91
N ARG A 92 -13.96 -31.25 4.79
CA ARG A 92 -12.67 -30.62 5.14
C ARG A 92 -12.45 -29.34 4.33
N GLN A 93 -12.68 -29.38 3.02
CA GLN A 93 -12.58 -28.22 2.14
C GLN A 93 -13.55 -27.11 2.57
N LYS A 94 -14.84 -27.40 2.73
CA LYS A 94 -15.84 -26.43 3.17
C LYS A 94 -15.50 -25.80 4.52
N ARG A 95 -14.94 -26.57 5.46
CA ARG A 95 -14.48 -26.07 6.76
C ARG A 95 -13.20 -25.24 6.63
N ALA A 96 -12.31 -25.56 5.70
CA ALA A 96 -11.14 -24.74 5.39
C ALA A 96 -11.55 -23.38 4.80
N GLU A 97 -12.47 -23.39 3.84
CA GLU A 97 -13.07 -22.19 3.26
C GLU A 97 -13.79 -21.33 4.31
N ALA A 98 -14.62 -21.93 5.16
CA ALA A 98 -15.30 -21.22 6.23
C ALA A 98 -14.33 -20.58 7.24
N ARG A 99 -13.21 -21.26 7.57
CA ARG A 99 -12.16 -20.69 8.42
C ARG A 99 -11.41 -19.57 7.73
N ALA A 100 -11.12 -19.70 6.44
CA ALA A 100 -10.49 -18.63 5.65
C ALA A 100 -11.38 -17.39 5.60
N ALA A 101 -12.69 -17.56 5.37
CA ALA A 101 -13.68 -16.50 5.39
C ALA A 101 -13.79 -15.84 6.78
N GLN A 102 -13.81 -16.64 7.86
CA GLN A 102 -13.84 -16.11 9.23
C GLN A 102 -12.58 -15.30 9.57
N ARG A 103 -11.39 -15.76 9.17
CA ARG A 103 -10.14 -14.99 9.33
C ARG A 103 -10.19 -13.67 8.57
N MET A 104 -10.70 -13.70 7.33
CA MET A 104 -10.86 -12.49 6.52
C MET A 104 -11.83 -11.50 7.18
N LEU A 105 -12.92 -11.97 7.80
CA LEU A 105 -13.90 -11.12 8.49
C LEU A 105 -13.32 -10.48 9.78
N LEU A 106 -12.62 -11.28 10.60
CA LEU A 106 -11.92 -10.79 11.79
C LEU A 106 -10.79 -9.82 11.43
N ASP A 107 -10.14 -10.03 10.29
CA ASP A 107 -9.16 -9.10 9.74
C ASP A 107 -9.83 -7.78 9.31
N THR A 108 -11.05 -7.80 8.77
CA THR A 108 -11.77 -6.57 8.39
C THR A 108 -12.14 -5.71 9.59
N GLU A 109 -12.69 -6.29 10.67
CA GLU A 109 -12.99 -5.53 11.91
C GLU A 109 -11.71 -4.89 12.46
N ARG A 110 -10.61 -5.65 12.51
CA ARG A 110 -9.30 -5.14 12.91
C ARG A 110 -8.76 -4.05 12.00
N LEU A 111 -9.01 -4.10 10.69
CA LEU A 111 -8.62 -3.04 9.77
C LEU A 111 -9.42 -1.77 10.05
N VAL A 112 -10.73 -1.88 10.27
CA VAL A 112 -11.57 -0.72 10.64
C VAL A 112 -11.11 -0.13 11.97
N ASP A 113 -10.97 -0.94 13.01
CA ASP A 113 -10.50 -0.50 14.32
C ASP A 113 -9.08 0.09 14.24
N GLY A 114 -8.20 -0.54 13.47
CA GLY A 114 -6.84 -0.06 13.21
C GLY A 114 -6.81 1.31 12.54
N TYR A 115 -7.72 1.56 11.58
CA TYR A 115 -7.89 2.87 10.97
C TYR A 115 -8.44 3.89 11.96
N LEU A 116 -9.52 3.55 12.68
CA LEU A 116 -10.20 4.42 13.66
C LEU A 116 -9.25 4.83 14.80
N GLN A 117 -8.42 3.90 15.27
CA GLN A 117 -7.43 4.12 16.32
C GLN A 117 -6.11 4.68 15.79
N ARG A 118 -5.95 4.81 14.46
CA ARG A 118 -4.69 5.19 13.78
C ARG A 118 -3.50 4.32 14.23
N ALA A 119 -3.78 3.03 14.46
CA ALA A 119 -2.82 2.06 14.96
C ALA A 119 -1.94 1.45 13.86
N ASP A 120 -2.38 1.50 12.59
CA ASP A 120 -1.59 1.04 11.44
C ASP A 120 -0.87 2.22 10.76
N TRP A 121 0.42 2.08 10.49
CA TRP A 121 1.24 3.05 9.76
C TRP A 121 0.70 3.29 8.35
N ARG A 122 -0.01 2.31 7.76
CA ARG A 122 -0.66 2.44 6.44
C ARG A 122 -1.70 3.56 6.39
N VAL A 123 -2.23 3.98 7.54
CA VAL A 123 -3.08 5.20 7.64
C VAL A 123 -2.29 6.46 7.29
N SER A 124 -0.96 6.42 7.43
CA SER A 124 0.01 7.49 7.17
C SER A 124 0.98 7.19 6.00
N GLU A 125 0.77 6.10 5.26
CA GLU A 125 1.56 5.75 4.07
C GLU A 125 1.32 6.75 2.93
N ASN A 126 0.06 7.19 2.77
CA ASN A 126 -0.28 8.29 1.87
C ASN A 126 -0.36 9.60 2.65
N SER A 127 0.69 10.42 2.54
CA SER A 127 0.88 11.71 3.24
C SER A 127 -0.22 12.76 3.04
N ASN A 128 -1.22 12.49 2.21
CA ASN A 128 -2.26 13.42 1.74
C ASN A 128 -3.66 12.94 2.06
N MET A 129 -3.76 11.70 2.50
CA MET A 129 -4.99 11.16 3.04
C MET A 129 -5.04 11.48 4.52
N ASN A 130 -5.85 12.48 4.85
CA ASN A 130 -6.23 12.73 6.22
C ASN A 130 -7.29 11.72 6.67
N TYR A 131 -7.32 11.47 7.98
CA TYR A 131 -8.37 10.70 8.63
C TYR A 131 -9.75 11.19 8.20
N SER A 132 -10.47 10.35 7.45
CA SER A 132 -11.77 10.68 6.86
C SER A 132 -12.50 9.42 6.44
N LEU A 133 -13.80 9.52 6.16
CA LEU A 133 -14.57 8.37 5.66
C LEU A 133 -14.03 7.83 4.33
N GLN A 134 -13.60 8.71 3.43
CA GLN A 134 -12.99 8.30 2.16
C GLN A 134 -11.60 7.70 2.39
N GLY A 135 -10.87 8.24 3.36
CA GLY A 135 -9.64 7.65 3.88
C GLY A 135 -9.82 6.21 4.36
N LEU A 136 -10.87 5.96 5.15
CA LEU A 136 -11.23 4.63 5.62
C LEU A 136 -11.58 3.69 4.46
N ASN A 137 -12.43 4.15 3.53
CA ASN A 137 -12.83 3.35 2.37
C ASN A 137 -11.63 2.92 1.53
N PHE A 138 -10.73 3.86 1.24
CA PHE A 138 -9.51 3.57 0.49
C PHE A 138 -8.59 2.63 1.28
N TYR A 139 -8.37 2.88 2.57
CA TYR A 139 -7.54 2.03 3.43
C TYR A 139 -8.02 0.57 3.48
N LEU A 140 -9.34 0.37 3.59
CA LEU A 140 -9.94 -0.96 3.57
C LEU A 140 -9.75 -1.61 2.19
N ALA A 141 -10.09 -0.88 1.12
CA ALA A 141 -9.95 -1.37 -0.25
C ALA A 141 -8.49 -1.72 -0.58
N SER A 142 -7.53 -0.87 -0.22
CA SER A 142 -6.12 -1.05 -0.50
C SER A 142 -5.52 -2.21 0.29
N SER A 143 -5.90 -2.37 1.56
CA SER A 143 -5.47 -3.50 2.38
C SER A 143 -5.98 -4.85 1.82
N ILE A 144 -7.23 -4.87 1.33
CA ILE A 144 -7.81 -6.06 0.71
C ILE A 144 -7.13 -6.35 -0.64
N ALA A 145 -6.93 -5.33 -1.47
CA ALA A 145 -6.25 -5.44 -2.76
C ALA A 145 -4.82 -5.99 -2.60
N ALA A 146 -4.05 -5.47 -1.64
CA ALA A 146 -2.69 -5.91 -1.40
C ALA A 146 -2.62 -7.39 -1.01
N ARG A 147 -3.54 -7.84 -0.14
CA ARG A 147 -3.63 -9.26 0.22
C ARG A 147 -4.03 -10.13 -0.96
N TYR A 148 -4.93 -9.64 -1.82
CA TYR A 148 -5.33 -10.37 -3.02
C TYR A 148 -4.14 -10.54 -3.97
N TRP A 149 -3.37 -9.49 -4.24
CA TRP A 149 -2.14 -9.57 -5.01
C TRP A 149 -1.20 -10.65 -4.46
N LEU A 150 -0.87 -10.57 -3.17
CA LEU A 150 0.15 -11.42 -2.55
C LEU A 150 -0.28 -12.89 -2.40
N HIS A 151 -1.57 -13.16 -2.15
CA HIS A 151 -2.03 -14.52 -1.85
C HIS A 151 -2.74 -15.22 -3.01
N LYS A 152 -3.17 -14.48 -4.03
CA LYS A 152 -3.94 -15.04 -5.16
C LYS A 152 -3.28 -14.87 -6.51
N ILE A 153 -2.56 -13.78 -6.73
CA ILE A 153 -2.00 -13.47 -8.05
C ILE A 153 -0.50 -13.80 -8.10
N TYR A 154 0.27 -13.30 -7.15
CA TYR A 154 1.71 -13.54 -7.13
C TYR A 154 2.05 -14.96 -6.63
N PRO A 155 3.12 -15.57 -7.19
CA PRO A 155 3.66 -16.81 -6.65
C PRO A 155 4.12 -16.67 -5.18
N PRO A 156 4.06 -17.75 -4.38
CA PRO A 156 4.45 -17.73 -2.96
C PRO A 156 5.88 -17.23 -2.71
N GLU A 157 6.80 -17.46 -3.64
CA GLU A 157 8.18 -16.97 -3.57
C GLU A 157 8.28 -15.44 -3.68
N VAL A 158 7.48 -14.82 -4.55
CA VAL A 158 7.44 -13.36 -4.72
C VAL A 158 6.78 -12.71 -3.50
N GLN A 159 5.69 -13.32 -3.03
CA GLN A 159 5.05 -12.89 -1.79
C GLN A 159 6.04 -12.89 -0.62
N ARG A 160 6.78 -13.98 -0.45
CA ARG A 160 7.71 -14.16 0.66
C ARG A 160 8.83 -13.12 0.60
N ALA A 161 9.44 -12.94 -0.56
CA ALA A 161 10.46 -11.92 -0.77
C ALA A 161 9.95 -10.50 -0.43
N HIS A 162 8.69 -10.20 -0.74
CA HIS A 162 8.08 -8.92 -0.33
C HIS A 162 7.86 -8.80 1.19
N VAL A 163 7.34 -9.86 1.83
CA VAL A 163 7.01 -9.86 3.27
C VAL A 163 8.28 -9.90 4.14
N GLU A 164 9.32 -10.60 3.70
CA GLU A 164 10.61 -10.70 4.41
C GLU A 164 11.50 -9.48 4.14
N GLY A 165 11.14 -8.63 3.17
CA GLY A 165 11.84 -7.38 2.86
C GLY A 165 13.01 -7.53 1.88
N ASP A 166 13.14 -8.68 1.22
CA ASP A 166 14.13 -8.90 0.15
C ASP A 166 13.85 -8.02 -1.09
N LEU A 167 12.57 -7.70 -1.32
CA LEU A 167 12.13 -6.78 -2.36
C LEU A 167 10.89 -5.98 -1.91
N HIS A 168 10.62 -4.85 -2.56
CA HIS A 168 9.42 -4.06 -2.30
C HIS A 168 8.55 -3.99 -3.56
N LEU A 169 7.33 -4.53 -3.47
CA LEU A 169 6.32 -4.40 -4.51
C LEU A 169 5.55 -3.12 -4.25
N HIS A 170 5.74 -2.14 -5.13
CA HIS A 170 5.06 -0.86 -5.05
C HIS A 170 3.56 -0.99 -5.39
N ASP A 171 2.74 -0.13 -4.78
CA ASP A 171 1.35 0.14 -5.19
C ASP A 171 0.39 -1.07 -5.16
N LEU A 172 0.66 -2.05 -4.29
CA LEU A 172 -0.24 -3.19 -4.05
C LEU A 172 -1.65 -2.79 -3.59
N GLY A 173 -1.86 -1.53 -3.20
CA GLY A 173 -3.15 -0.98 -2.78
C GLY A 173 -4.19 -0.86 -3.91
N MET A 174 -3.82 -1.05 -5.17
CA MET A 174 -4.76 -1.03 -6.29
C MET A 174 -4.62 -2.27 -7.16
N LEU A 175 -5.75 -2.85 -7.57
CA LEU A 175 -5.81 -3.90 -8.57
C LEU A 175 -5.85 -3.27 -9.97
N SER A 176 -4.85 -2.44 -10.28
CA SER A 176 -4.79 -1.72 -11.55
C SER A 176 -3.34 -1.50 -12.00
N VAL A 177 -3.19 -0.79 -13.12
CA VAL A 177 -1.92 -0.29 -13.64
C VAL A 177 -1.32 0.77 -12.71
N TYR A 178 0.00 0.94 -12.83
CA TYR A 178 0.72 1.96 -12.07
C TYR A 178 0.34 3.37 -12.55
N CYS A 179 0.81 3.81 -13.72
CA CYS A 179 0.57 5.16 -14.23
C CYS A 179 0.05 5.15 -15.67
N CYS A 180 -0.64 6.23 -16.06
CA CYS A 180 -1.24 6.36 -17.38
C CYS A 180 -0.98 7.75 -17.98
N GLY A 181 -0.42 7.76 -19.19
CA GLY A 181 -0.41 8.92 -20.06
C GLY A 181 -1.54 8.83 -21.08
N TRP A 182 -2.32 9.89 -21.21
CA TRP A 182 -3.50 9.92 -22.07
C TRP A 182 -3.31 10.88 -23.24
N ASP A 183 -3.84 10.49 -24.40
CA ASP A 183 -3.87 11.36 -25.57
C ASP A 183 -4.96 12.42 -25.40
N LEU A 184 -4.52 13.67 -25.17
CA LEU A 184 -5.41 14.80 -25.06
C LEU A 184 -6.17 15.06 -26.36
N GLN A 185 -5.56 14.80 -27.53
CA GLN A 185 -6.22 15.02 -28.81
C GLN A 185 -7.46 14.15 -28.92
N ASP A 186 -7.37 12.89 -28.49
CA ASP A 186 -8.49 11.96 -28.54
C ASP A 186 -9.64 12.43 -27.65
N LEU A 187 -9.34 12.85 -26.41
CA LEU A 187 -10.33 13.43 -25.50
C LEU A 187 -11.00 14.68 -26.08
N LEU A 188 -10.25 15.55 -26.76
CA LEU A 188 -10.79 16.77 -27.36
C LEU A 188 -11.63 16.50 -28.61
N ILE A 189 -11.36 15.44 -29.36
CA ILE A 189 -12.08 15.09 -30.60
C ILE A 189 -13.30 14.22 -30.33
N GLN A 190 -13.21 13.27 -29.40
CA GLN A 190 -14.30 12.35 -29.07
C GLN A 190 -15.20 12.88 -27.96
N GLY A 191 -14.67 13.74 -27.08
CA GLY A 191 -15.30 14.11 -25.83
C GLY A 191 -15.04 13.07 -24.75
N PHE A 192 -15.66 13.25 -23.59
CA PHE A 192 -15.48 12.36 -22.44
C PHE A 192 -16.64 11.37 -22.33
N GLY A 193 -16.42 10.13 -22.77
CA GLY A 193 -17.44 9.07 -22.80
C GLY A 193 -16.85 7.67 -22.96
N GLY A 194 -17.66 6.72 -23.45
CA GLY A 194 -17.25 5.33 -23.71
C GLY A 194 -17.62 4.33 -22.61
N VAL A 195 -18.37 4.74 -21.58
CA VAL A 195 -18.76 3.87 -20.46
C VAL A 195 -20.28 3.65 -20.47
N SER A 196 -20.68 2.38 -20.61
CA SER A 196 -22.10 2.00 -20.62
C SER A 196 -22.82 2.43 -19.34
N ALA A 197 -24.06 2.90 -19.49
CA ALA A 197 -24.92 3.40 -18.41
C ALA A 197 -24.37 4.62 -17.64
N LYS A 198 -23.44 5.38 -18.21
CA LYS A 198 -22.97 6.67 -17.67
C LYS A 198 -23.30 7.82 -18.61
N ILE A 199 -23.35 9.03 -18.05
CA ILE A 199 -23.54 10.26 -18.82
C ILE A 199 -22.22 10.63 -19.47
N GLU A 200 -22.26 10.98 -20.75
CA GLU A 200 -21.11 11.34 -21.55
C GLU A 200 -21.12 12.82 -21.93
N SER A 201 -19.94 13.39 -22.14
CA SER A 201 -19.75 14.76 -22.60
C SER A 201 -19.28 14.76 -24.05
N LYS A 202 -19.97 15.53 -24.91
CA LYS A 202 -19.52 15.78 -26.28
C LYS A 202 -18.21 16.58 -26.30
N PRO A 203 -17.48 16.59 -27.43
CA PRO A 203 -16.27 17.39 -27.63
C PRO A 203 -16.45 18.85 -27.18
N PRO A 204 -15.49 19.42 -26.42
CA PRO A 204 -15.56 20.80 -25.99
C PRO A 204 -15.47 21.75 -27.20
N ARG A 205 -16.12 22.91 -27.11
CA ARG A 205 -16.10 23.95 -28.18
C ARG A 205 -15.42 25.25 -27.77
N HIS A 206 -15.17 25.43 -26.48
CA HIS A 206 -14.57 26.63 -25.89
C HIS A 206 -13.50 26.22 -24.87
N LEU A 207 -12.51 27.08 -24.64
CA LEU A 207 -11.36 26.77 -23.77
C LEU A 207 -11.79 26.34 -22.37
N ARG A 208 -12.72 27.08 -21.74
CA ARG A 208 -13.22 26.77 -20.40
C ARG A 208 -13.91 25.41 -20.33
N THR A 209 -14.64 25.02 -21.38
CA THR A 209 -15.29 23.70 -21.46
C THR A 209 -14.24 22.59 -21.58
N ALA A 210 -13.19 22.78 -22.38
CA ALA A 210 -12.10 21.82 -22.51
C ALA A 210 -11.37 21.60 -21.18
N LEU A 211 -11.02 22.70 -20.50
CA LEU A 211 -10.40 22.66 -19.17
C LEU A 211 -11.29 22.00 -18.12
N GLY A 212 -12.60 22.28 -18.14
CA GLY A 212 -13.56 21.65 -17.23
C GLY A 212 -13.71 20.14 -17.47
N GLN A 213 -13.74 19.71 -18.74
CA GLN A 213 -13.74 18.27 -19.06
C GLN A 213 -12.44 17.60 -18.61
N LEU A 214 -11.28 18.26 -18.77
CA LEU A 214 -10.00 17.74 -18.30
C LEU A 214 -9.96 17.54 -16.78
N VAL A 215 -10.50 18.47 -16.00
CA VAL A 215 -10.63 18.30 -14.54
C VAL A 215 -11.43 17.02 -14.22
N ASN A 216 -12.59 16.83 -14.85
CA ASN A 216 -13.42 15.64 -14.63
C ASN A 216 -12.72 14.35 -15.09
N PHE A 217 -11.99 14.42 -16.18
CA PHE A 217 -11.21 13.31 -16.74
C PHE A 217 -10.13 12.85 -15.76
N PHE A 218 -9.26 13.76 -15.29
CA PHE A 218 -8.24 13.44 -14.30
C PHE A 218 -8.86 12.90 -13.01
N TYR A 219 -9.94 13.52 -12.54
CA TYR A 219 -10.60 13.11 -11.31
C TYR A 219 -11.21 11.70 -11.39
N THR A 220 -11.69 11.31 -12.57
CA THR A 220 -12.25 9.97 -12.78
C THR A 220 -11.13 8.95 -12.90
N LEU A 221 -10.12 9.22 -13.72
CA LEU A 221 -9.09 8.25 -14.06
C LEU A 221 -8.02 8.06 -12.99
N GLN A 222 -7.83 9.03 -12.09
CA GLN A 222 -6.99 8.80 -10.90
C GLN A 222 -7.54 7.69 -9.99
N GLY A 223 -8.84 7.36 -10.09
CA GLY A 223 -9.44 6.21 -9.40
C GLY A 223 -9.13 4.87 -10.08
N GLU A 224 -8.56 4.90 -11.29
CA GLU A 224 -8.31 3.74 -12.15
C GLU A 224 -6.81 3.45 -12.32
N SER A 225 -5.89 4.25 -11.74
CA SER A 225 -4.44 4.01 -11.77
C SER A 225 -3.78 4.39 -10.45
N ALA A 226 -2.78 3.64 -9.98
CA ALA A 226 -2.21 3.84 -8.64
C ALA A 226 -1.33 5.11 -8.52
N GLY A 227 -0.69 5.46 -9.61
CA GLY A 227 0.27 6.55 -9.75
C GLY A 227 -0.25 7.67 -10.63
N ALA A 228 0.68 8.33 -11.32
CA ALA A 228 0.37 9.56 -12.05
C ALA A 228 -0.58 9.35 -13.24
N VAL A 229 -1.51 10.30 -13.39
CA VAL A 229 -2.33 10.47 -14.60
C VAL A 229 -1.88 11.75 -15.28
N ALA A 230 -1.47 11.64 -16.55
CA ALA A 230 -0.94 12.76 -17.30
C ALA A 230 -1.56 12.87 -18.70
N VAL A 231 -1.50 14.06 -19.27
CA VAL A 231 -1.73 14.29 -20.70
C VAL A 231 -0.54 15.04 -21.29
N SER A 232 -0.25 14.80 -22.56
CA SER A 232 0.79 15.50 -23.30
C SER A 232 0.21 16.67 -24.12
N ASN A 233 1.09 17.57 -24.56
CA ASN A 233 0.77 18.64 -25.52
C ASN A 233 -0.37 19.58 -25.07
N PHE A 234 -0.49 19.82 -23.76
CA PHE A 234 -1.56 20.60 -23.15
C PHE A 234 -1.70 22.01 -23.75
N ASP A 235 -0.59 22.72 -23.90
CA ASP A 235 -0.55 24.07 -24.46
C ASP A 235 -0.89 24.08 -25.96
N THR A 236 -0.30 23.16 -26.71
CA THR A 236 -0.41 23.05 -28.17
C THR A 236 -1.84 22.70 -28.59
N LEU A 237 -2.44 21.73 -27.92
CA LEU A 237 -3.79 21.25 -28.25
C LEU A 237 -4.90 22.18 -27.75
N LEU A 238 -4.63 23.02 -26.75
CA LEU A 238 -5.59 24.02 -26.27
C LEU A 238 -5.48 25.38 -26.97
N ALA A 239 -4.36 25.68 -27.63
CA ALA A 239 -4.17 26.93 -28.39
C ALA A 239 -5.26 27.23 -29.43
N PRO A 240 -5.81 26.25 -30.19
CA PRO A 240 -6.91 26.50 -31.13
C PRO A 240 -8.15 27.09 -30.46
N PHE A 241 -8.50 26.66 -29.24
CA PHE A 241 -9.64 27.20 -28.49
C PHE A 241 -9.41 28.66 -28.10
N ILE A 242 -8.19 29.01 -27.68
CA ILE A 242 -7.81 30.40 -27.38
C ILE A 242 -7.98 31.29 -28.61
N ARG A 243 -7.49 30.81 -29.77
CA ARG A 243 -7.54 31.54 -31.03
C ARG A 243 -8.98 31.69 -31.56
N TYR A 244 -9.81 30.66 -31.38
CA TYR A 244 -11.22 30.64 -31.78
C TYR A 244 -12.06 31.56 -30.90
N ASP A 245 -11.87 31.51 -29.59
CA ASP A 245 -12.59 32.32 -28.61
C ASP A 245 -12.12 33.80 -28.59
N GLY A 246 -11.00 34.12 -29.25
CA GLY A 246 -10.46 35.48 -29.31
C GLY A 246 -9.99 36.02 -27.96
N LEU A 247 -9.49 35.14 -27.09
CA LEU A 247 -9.19 35.48 -25.70
C LEU A 247 -7.91 36.32 -25.57
N ASP A 248 -8.00 37.35 -24.74
CA ASP A 248 -6.82 38.12 -24.32
C ASP A 248 -6.09 37.43 -23.16
N TYR A 249 -4.91 37.96 -22.80
CA TYR A 249 -4.11 37.40 -21.72
C TYR A 249 -4.86 37.32 -20.37
N ARG A 250 -5.72 38.31 -20.08
CA ARG A 250 -6.47 38.32 -18.81
C ARG A 250 -7.47 37.17 -18.76
N ALA A 251 -8.21 36.95 -19.85
CA ALA A 251 -9.17 35.86 -19.94
C ALA A 251 -8.49 34.48 -19.94
N ILE A 252 -7.36 34.32 -20.63
CA ILE A 252 -6.57 33.08 -20.60
C ILE A 252 -6.09 32.79 -19.17
N LYS A 253 -5.50 33.80 -18.51
CA LYS A 253 -5.01 33.66 -17.13
C LYS A 253 -6.14 33.26 -16.18
N GLN A 254 -7.33 33.82 -16.34
CA GLN A 254 -8.49 33.48 -15.54
C GLN A 254 -8.94 32.02 -15.76
N ALA A 255 -9.00 31.57 -17.02
CA ALA A 255 -9.39 30.19 -17.35
C ALA A 255 -8.37 29.16 -16.82
N VAL A 256 -7.07 29.46 -16.92
CA VAL A 256 -6.01 28.59 -16.37
C VAL A 256 -6.02 28.63 -14.84
N GLN A 257 -6.29 29.77 -14.21
CA GLN A 257 -6.45 29.85 -12.76
C GLN A 257 -7.60 28.95 -12.29
N GLU A 258 -8.76 28.99 -12.96
CA GLU A 258 -9.89 28.11 -12.67
C GLU A 258 -9.51 26.64 -12.79
N TYR A 259 -8.83 26.26 -13.87
CA TYR A 259 -8.34 24.90 -14.06
C TYR A 259 -7.39 24.46 -12.94
N VAL A 260 -6.37 25.26 -12.64
CA VAL A 260 -5.39 24.98 -11.58
C VAL A 260 -6.08 24.88 -10.22
N PHE A 261 -7.04 25.75 -9.92
CA PHE A 261 -7.76 25.69 -8.65
C PHE A 261 -8.59 24.40 -8.55
N ASN A 262 -9.30 24.03 -9.60
CA ASN A 262 -10.13 22.82 -9.58
C ASN A 262 -9.31 21.53 -9.52
N ILE A 263 -8.15 21.45 -10.17
CA ILE A 263 -7.29 20.25 -10.10
C ILE A 263 -6.50 20.15 -8.78
N ASN A 264 -6.30 21.28 -8.08
CA ASN A 264 -5.60 21.33 -6.79
C ASN A 264 -6.53 21.31 -5.57
N VAL A 265 -7.85 21.31 -5.75
CA VAL A 265 -8.78 21.09 -4.63
C VAL A 265 -8.96 19.58 -4.48
N PRO A 266 -8.32 18.94 -3.48
CA PRO A 266 -8.52 17.51 -3.25
C PRO A 266 -9.96 17.31 -2.80
N THR A 267 -10.80 16.79 -3.68
CA THR A 267 -12.12 16.25 -3.35
C THR A 267 -11.94 14.97 -2.53
N ARG A 268 -11.50 15.11 -1.28
CA ARG A 268 -11.41 14.07 -0.21
C ARG A 268 -10.90 12.67 -0.60
N VAL A 269 -10.16 12.52 -1.71
CA VAL A 269 -9.52 11.25 -2.10
C VAL A 269 -8.01 11.23 -1.87
N GLY A 270 -7.42 12.37 -1.44
CA GLY A 270 -6.08 12.50 -0.85
C GLY A 270 -4.90 12.09 -1.74
N PHE A 271 -4.19 13.06 -2.33
CA PHE A 271 -2.94 12.84 -3.09
C PHE A 271 -1.89 14.00 -2.96
N GLN A 272 -0.63 13.73 -3.38
CA GLN A 272 0.73 14.14 -2.89
C GLN A 272 1.26 15.60 -2.89
N SER A 273 2.13 15.91 -1.89
CA SER A 273 3.15 16.98 -1.83
C SER A 273 4.44 16.53 -1.08
N LEU A 274 5.58 17.20 -1.32
CA LEU A 274 6.94 16.85 -0.83
C LEU A 274 7.18 17.20 0.66
N VAL A 275 8.07 16.46 1.35
CA VAL A 275 8.42 16.65 2.79
C VAL A 275 9.57 17.67 2.98
N TRP A 276 9.68 18.29 4.18
CA TRP A 276 10.55 19.46 4.41
C TRP A 276 12.06 19.19 4.22
N ASP A 277 12.55 18.04 4.67
CA ASP A 277 13.96 17.65 4.63
C ASP A 277 14.39 16.96 3.32
N GLU A 278 13.47 16.81 2.36
CA GLU A 278 13.77 16.20 1.08
C GLU A 278 14.82 17.01 0.30
N LEU A 279 15.84 16.33 -0.21
CA LEU A 279 16.92 16.98 -0.95
C LEU A 279 16.50 17.20 -2.40
N VAL A 280 16.45 18.47 -2.80
CA VAL A 280 16.20 18.87 -4.18
C VAL A 280 17.46 19.42 -4.83
N VAL A 281 17.66 19.07 -6.10
CA VAL A 281 18.71 19.66 -6.93
C VAL A 281 18.16 20.94 -7.55
N VAL A 282 18.74 22.07 -7.18
CA VAL A 282 18.34 23.37 -7.70
C VAL A 282 19.55 24.11 -8.25
N ARG A 283 19.29 25.02 -9.18
CA ARG A 283 20.29 25.98 -9.66
C ARG A 283 19.88 27.35 -9.18
N ARG A 284 20.68 27.95 -8.29
CA ARG A 284 20.43 29.28 -7.73
C ARG A 284 21.55 30.22 -8.16
N ASN A 285 21.18 31.34 -8.80
CA ASN A 285 22.13 32.32 -9.32
C ASN A 285 23.24 31.67 -10.18
N GLY A 286 22.85 30.76 -11.06
CA GLY A 286 23.75 30.05 -11.97
C GLY A 286 24.56 28.89 -11.37
N ARG A 287 24.55 28.67 -10.04
CA ARG A 287 25.25 27.55 -9.38
C ARG A 287 24.31 26.42 -9.03
N VAL A 288 24.71 25.19 -9.33
CA VAL A 288 23.96 23.98 -8.95
C VAL A 288 24.28 23.63 -7.50
N GLU A 289 23.25 23.45 -6.70
CA GLU A 289 23.34 23.04 -5.30
C GLU A 289 22.28 21.96 -5.00
N VAL A 290 22.57 21.14 -4.01
CA VAL A 290 21.61 20.20 -3.42
C VAL A 290 21.18 20.80 -2.09
N ALA A 291 19.88 21.07 -1.93
CA ALA A 291 19.33 21.74 -0.77
C ALA A 291 18.10 21.02 -0.25
N GLU A 292 17.87 21.06 1.07
CA GLU A 292 16.60 20.64 1.68
C GLU A 292 15.50 21.58 1.19
N ILE A 293 14.44 21.03 0.59
CA ILE A 293 13.37 21.81 -0.04
C ILE A 293 12.68 22.74 0.96
N GLY A 294 12.50 22.29 2.20
CA GLY A 294 11.90 23.06 3.27
C GLY A 294 12.75 24.26 3.67
N ARG A 295 14.07 24.09 3.77
CA ARG A 295 15.00 25.19 4.04
C ARG A 295 14.99 26.21 2.91
N LEU A 296 14.98 25.73 1.67
CA LEU A 296 14.87 26.57 0.48
C LEU A 296 13.56 27.38 0.49
N VAL A 297 12.43 26.74 0.83
CA VAL A 297 11.12 27.41 0.95
C VAL A 297 11.14 28.43 2.10
N ASP A 298 11.63 28.08 3.27
CA ASP A 298 11.67 28.96 4.45
C ASP A 298 12.52 30.20 4.20
N GLU A 299 13.71 30.07 3.59
CA GLU A 299 14.55 31.20 3.19
C GLU A 299 13.78 32.19 2.30
N GLN A 300 12.97 31.68 1.38
CA GLN A 300 12.19 32.52 0.47
C GLN A 300 11.05 33.24 1.19
N PHE A 301 10.42 32.60 2.16
CA PHE A 301 9.40 33.22 3.01
C PHE A 301 9.96 34.26 3.99
N GLU A 302 11.19 34.07 4.49
CA GLU A 302 11.87 35.04 5.35
C GLU A 302 12.30 36.28 4.57
N ARG A 303 12.84 36.09 3.36
CA ARG A 303 13.38 37.18 2.53
C ARG A 303 12.31 37.99 1.80
N ASN A 304 11.18 37.37 1.48
CA ASN A 304 10.15 37.98 0.62
C ASN A 304 8.80 38.10 1.34
N THR A 305 8.75 38.98 2.35
CA THR A 305 7.57 39.21 3.20
C THR A 305 6.40 39.94 2.51
N HIS A 306 6.63 40.56 1.34
CA HIS A 306 5.69 41.54 0.76
C HIS A 306 4.57 40.97 -0.13
N ARG A 307 4.50 39.66 -0.36
CA ARG A 307 3.39 39.04 -1.12
C ARG A 307 3.10 37.64 -0.60
N VAL A 308 2.49 37.60 0.58
CA VAL A 308 1.79 36.41 1.04
C VAL A 308 0.42 36.41 0.36
N LEU A 309 0.23 35.56 -0.65
CA LEU A 309 -1.12 35.26 -1.14
C LEU A 309 -1.81 34.45 -0.02
N SER A 310 -2.69 35.11 0.72
CA SER A 310 -3.52 34.50 1.76
C SER A 310 -4.93 34.36 1.22
N GLU A 311 -5.27 33.20 0.69
CA GLU A 311 -6.66 32.78 0.56
C GLU A 311 -6.92 31.68 1.60
N GLY A 312 -8.09 31.73 2.24
CA GLY A 312 -8.42 30.97 3.44
C GLY A 312 -8.02 29.48 3.38
N ASN A 313 -7.70 28.93 4.56
CA ASN A 313 -7.18 27.58 4.87
C ASN A 313 -5.67 27.47 5.17
N GLY A 314 -4.98 28.59 5.46
CA GLY A 314 -3.67 28.53 6.13
C GLY A 314 -2.52 28.04 5.24
N SER A 315 -2.63 28.14 3.92
CA SER A 315 -1.51 27.93 3.01
C SER A 315 -1.01 29.29 2.51
N TYR A 316 0.29 29.43 2.33
CA TYR A 316 0.93 30.68 1.92
C TYR A 316 1.81 30.40 0.71
N ALA A 317 1.90 31.34 -0.22
CA ALA A 317 2.78 31.28 -1.39
C ALA A 317 3.58 32.58 -1.53
N VAL A 318 4.84 32.46 -1.96
CA VAL A 318 5.76 33.56 -2.26
C VAL A 318 6.32 33.35 -3.66
N ALA A 319 6.31 34.38 -4.50
CA ALA A 319 6.91 34.31 -5.84
C ALA A 319 8.43 34.17 -5.75
N ASN A 320 9.03 33.37 -6.62
CA ASN A 320 10.49 33.25 -6.70
C ASN A 320 11.09 34.58 -7.19
N ARG A 321 11.96 35.18 -6.37
CA ARG A 321 12.70 36.40 -6.72
C ARG A 321 14.21 36.19 -6.84
N ASP A 322 14.69 35.00 -6.49
CA ASP A 322 16.12 34.73 -6.25
C ASP A 322 16.75 33.84 -7.34
N ASP A 323 16.29 33.93 -8.60
CA ASP A 323 16.78 33.13 -9.75
C ASP A 323 17.00 31.64 -9.41
N VAL A 324 16.04 31.07 -8.68
CA VAL A 324 16.06 29.64 -8.36
C VAL A 324 15.44 28.87 -9.52
N GLN A 325 16.12 27.84 -10.01
CA GLN A 325 15.69 26.95 -11.07
C GLN A 325 15.73 25.50 -10.58
N ALA A 326 14.85 24.65 -11.09
CA ALA A 326 14.86 23.21 -10.83
C ALA A 326 15.07 22.46 -12.15
N LEU A 327 15.56 21.22 -12.07
CA LEU A 327 15.60 20.35 -13.24
C LEU A 327 14.18 20.04 -13.70
N ALA A 328 13.94 20.21 -15.00
CA ALA A 328 12.70 19.87 -15.68
C ALA A 328 13.05 19.25 -17.04
N PHE A 329 12.04 18.76 -17.74
CA PHE A 329 12.17 18.39 -19.14
C PHE A 329 11.61 19.51 -20.02
N ASP A 330 12.30 19.84 -21.10
CA ASP A 330 11.75 20.70 -22.15
C ASP A 330 10.81 19.91 -23.07
N GLY A 331 10.26 20.59 -24.09
CA GLY A 331 9.32 19.98 -25.04
C GLY A 331 9.91 18.83 -25.88
N ASP A 332 11.24 18.69 -25.92
CA ASP A 332 11.95 17.63 -26.63
C ASP A 332 12.41 16.50 -25.69
N GLY A 333 11.97 16.53 -24.43
CA GLY A 333 12.34 15.56 -23.41
C GLY A 333 13.79 15.68 -22.94
N GLN A 334 14.46 16.79 -23.22
CA GLN A 334 15.81 17.06 -22.73
C GLN A 334 15.76 17.66 -21.33
N VAL A 335 16.73 17.28 -20.50
CA VAL A 335 16.85 17.81 -19.13
C VAL A 335 17.34 19.26 -19.20
N VAL A 336 16.53 20.19 -18.70
CA VAL A 336 16.82 21.65 -18.68
C VAL A 336 16.65 22.25 -17.28
N TRP A 337 17.29 23.39 -17.05
CA TRP A 337 17.09 24.20 -15.84
C TRP A 337 15.91 25.16 -16.05
N SER A 338 14.80 24.90 -15.36
CA SER A 338 13.57 25.68 -15.47
C SER A 338 13.36 26.56 -14.24
N PRO A 339 13.03 27.86 -14.40
CA PRO A 339 12.78 28.75 -13.27
C PRO A 339 11.64 28.26 -12.37
N VAL A 340 11.90 28.18 -11.07
CA VAL A 340 10.87 27.94 -10.05
C VAL A 340 9.93 29.15 -10.05
N LYS A 341 8.61 28.95 -10.14
CA LYS A 341 7.67 30.07 -10.27
C LYS A 341 7.27 30.65 -8.91
N ALA A 342 7.10 29.80 -7.90
CA ALA A 342 6.72 30.18 -6.55
C ALA A 342 7.11 29.10 -5.55
N PHE A 343 7.28 29.52 -4.29
CA PHE A 343 7.48 28.68 -3.13
C PHE A 343 6.19 28.66 -2.32
N VAL A 344 5.71 27.47 -1.94
CA VAL A 344 4.43 27.28 -1.25
C VAL A 344 4.69 26.59 0.08
N ARG A 345 4.03 27.06 1.15
CA ARG A 345 4.04 26.43 2.46
C ARG A 345 2.61 26.20 2.95
N HIS A 346 2.36 25.04 3.51
CA HIS A 346 1.12 24.77 4.26
C HIS A 346 1.39 25.00 5.75
N ARG A 347 0.53 25.74 6.45
CA ARG A 347 0.68 25.94 7.89
C ARG A 347 0.36 24.65 8.62
N VAL A 348 1.39 23.98 9.11
CA VAL A 348 1.24 23.00 10.18
C VAL A 348 0.66 23.75 11.40
N PRO A 349 -0.46 23.30 12.00
CA PRO A 349 -1.07 23.98 13.13
C PRO A 349 -0.05 24.21 14.25
N LYS A 350 -0.08 25.40 14.88
CA LYS A 350 0.74 25.66 16.09
C LYS A 350 0.42 24.59 17.14
N GLY A 351 1.42 23.80 17.53
CA GLY A 351 1.26 22.69 18.47
C GLY A 351 1.26 21.29 17.83
N ALA A 352 1.47 21.14 16.53
CA ALA A 352 1.71 19.83 15.93
C ALA A 352 2.98 19.21 16.54
N ALA A 353 2.85 17.97 17.02
CA ALA A 353 3.94 17.24 17.64
C ALA A 353 4.92 16.74 16.57
N PHE A 354 6.21 16.96 16.82
CA PHE A 354 7.32 16.42 16.03
C PHE A 354 8.09 15.42 16.88
N VAL A 355 8.57 14.36 16.24
CA VAL A 355 9.43 13.35 16.85
C VAL A 355 10.85 13.56 16.34
N ARG A 356 11.81 13.65 17.26
CA ARG A 356 13.22 13.82 16.91
C ARG A 356 13.86 12.45 16.72
N VAL A 357 14.31 12.18 15.51
CA VAL A 357 14.93 10.94 15.09
C VAL A 357 16.43 11.16 14.92
N ARG A 358 17.28 10.44 15.65
CA ARG A 358 18.74 10.58 15.54
C ARG A 358 19.27 9.71 14.41
N THR A 359 19.88 10.34 13.42
CA THR A 359 20.56 9.69 12.30
C THR A 359 22.07 9.64 12.56
N SER A 360 22.83 8.91 11.74
CA SER A 360 24.30 8.89 11.83
C SER A 360 24.97 10.22 11.51
N ARG A 361 24.22 11.19 10.96
CA ARG A 361 24.70 12.52 10.61
C ARG A 361 24.14 13.62 11.52
N GLY A 362 23.27 13.30 12.48
CA GLY A 362 22.66 14.30 13.37
C GLY A 362 21.29 13.89 13.89
N THR A 363 20.40 14.86 14.10
CA THR A 363 19.03 14.63 14.54
C THR A 363 18.07 15.24 13.52
N ALA A 364 17.21 14.44 12.92
CA ALA A 364 16.12 14.86 12.04
C ALA A 364 14.85 15.12 12.88
N SER A 365 14.11 16.18 12.58
CA SER A 365 12.79 16.42 13.19
C SER A 365 11.72 15.97 12.22
N VAL A 366 11.03 14.89 12.56
CA VAL A 366 10.05 14.23 11.70
C VAL A 366 8.66 14.53 12.25
N SER A 367 7.72 14.96 11.41
CA SER A 367 6.35 15.16 11.90
C SER A 367 5.72 13.82 12.25
N GLN A 368 4.81 13.77 13.24
CA GLN A 368 4.12 12.53 13.62
C GLN A 368 3.34 11.83 12.48
N ALA A 369 3.15 12.51 11.35
CA ALA A 369 2.47 11.98 10.18
C ALA A 369 3.38 11.19 9.22
N HIS A 370 4.68 11.10 9.46
CA HIS A 370 5.60 10.32 8.62
C HIS A 370 5.62 8.83 9.01
N SER A 371 5.87 7.98 8.02
CA SER A 371 6.15 6.55 8.19
C SER A 371 7.66 6.30 8.28
N LEU A 372 8.09 5.41 9.18
CA LEU A 372 9.48 4.99 9.40
C LEU A 372 9.58 3.45 9.29
N PHE A 373 10.80 2.92 9.16
CA PHE A 373 11.07 1.48 9.19
C PHE A 373 11.95 1.14 10.40
N ALA A 374 11.59 0.09 11.15
CA ALA A 374 12.37 -0.44 12.26
C ALA A 374 12.85 -1.87 11.95
N PHE A 375 13.92 -2.30 12.63
CA PHE A 375 14.46 -3.65 12.53
C PHE A 375 14.24 -4.37 13.87
N GLU A 376 13.49 -5.46 13.88
CA GLU A 376 13.31 -6.33 15.05
C GLU A 376 14.13 -7.62 14.85
N GLU A 377 14.86 -8.07 15.87
CA GLU A 377 15.58 -9.34 15.80
C GLU A 377 14.67 -10.48 16.25
N LEU A 378 14.43 -11.45 15.37
CA LEU A 378 13.60 -12.62 15.62
C LEU A 378 14.37 -13.86 15.19
N ASN A 379 14.66 -14.76 16.13
CA ASN A 379 15.44 -15.98 15.92
C ASN A 379 16.82 -15.76 15.26
N GLY A 380 17.52 -14.66 15.62
CA GLY A 380 18.85 -14.33 15.10
C GLY A 380 18.84 -13.76 13.68
N ARG A 381 17.69 -13.33 13.16
CA ARG A 381 17.54 -12.60 11.88
C ARG A 381 16.82 -11.27 12.11
N PHE A 382 17.23 -10.23 11.39
CA PHE A 382 16.59 -8.92 11.44
C PHE A 382 15.40 -8.88 10.46
N ALA A 383 14.20 -8.65 10.99
CA ALA A 383 12.98 -8.44 10.21
C ALA A 383 12.67 -6.94 10.11
N VAL A 384 12.39 -6.46 8.89
CA VAL A 384 12.02 -5.05 8.65
C VAL A 384 10.53 -4.86 8.94
N ARG A 385 10.20 -3.92 9.82
CA ARG A 385 8.83 -3.58 10.19
C ARG A 385 8.55 -2.10 9.98
N PRO A 386 7.61 -1.72 9.10
CA PRO A 386 7.16 -0.34 9.00
C PRO A 386 6.38 0.09 10.25
N MET A 387 6.57 1.34 10.70
CA MET A 387 5.97 1.93 11.90
C MET A 387 5.71 3.43 11.74
N ALA A 388 4.75 3.98 12.49
CA ALA A 388 4.50 5.43 12.50
C ALA A 388 5.56 6.19 13.31
N ALA A 389 5.93 7.39 12.86
CA ALA A 389 6.89 8.24 13.60
C ALA A 389 6.42 8.58 15.02
N SER A 390 5.10 8.64 15.25
CA SER A 390 4.48 8.85 16.57
C SER A 390 4.72 7.71 17.57
N ALA A 391 5.09 6.51 17.11
CA ALA A 391 5.34 5.33 17.93
C ALA A 391 6.81 5.15 18.32
N VAL A 392 7.67 6.13 18.04
CA VAL A 392 9.11 6.08 18.32
C VAL A 392 9.43 6.82 19.62
N ASP A 393 9.91 6.09 20.63
CA ASP A 393 10.58 6.67 21.80
C ASP A 393 12.02 7.04 21.43
N VAL A 394 12.54 8.15 21.96
CA VAL A 394 13.87 8.68 21.61
C VAL A 394 14.96 7.65 21.91
N VAL A 395 15.65 7.10 20.89
CA VAL A 395 16.75 6.13 21.08
C VAL A 395 18.11 6.67 20.62
N HIS A 396 19.15 6.39 21.42
CA HIS A 396 20.55 6.71 21.18
C HIS A 396 21.11 5.99 19.94
N GLY A 397 21.94 6.68 19.15
CA GLY A 397 22.50 6.11 17.91
C GLY A 397 23.56 5.05 18.16
N ASN A 398 23.38 3.86 17.56
CA ASN A 398 24.33 2.74 17.60
C ASN A 398 24.95 2.49 16.22
N THR A 399 26.22 2.09 16.21
CA THR A 399 27.02 1.75 15.02
C THR A 399 26.81 0.31 14.52
N ALA A 400 25.95 -0.46 15.18
CA ALA A 400 25.54 -1.82 14.83
C ALA A 400 24.01 -1.95 14.94
N LEU A 401 23.43 -2.90 14.20
CA LEU A 401 22.03 -3.30 14.37
C LEU A 401 21.85 -3.91 15.75
N THR A 402 20.94 -3.35 16.54
CA THR A 402 20.51 -3.92 17.84
C THR A 402 18.99 -4.02 17.83
N PRO A 403 18.37 -4.88 18.67
CA PRO A 403 16.91 -5.01 18.78
C PRO A 403 16.15 -3.71 19.13
N THR A 404 16.88 -2.65 19.48
CA THR A 404 16.40 -1.33 19.88
C THR A 404 16.82 -0.22 18.91
N ASN A 405 17.49 -0.54 17.80
CA ASN A 405 18.04 0.45 16.88
C ASN A 405 17.15 0.57 15.63
N HIS A 406 16.70 1.79 15.33
CA HIS A 406 15.70 2.04 14.29
C HIS A 406 16.31 2.51 12.95
N PHE A 407 17.64 2.72 12.86
CA PHE A 407 18.31 3.11 11.61
C PHE A 407 19.74 2.56 11.52
N VAL A 408 20.11 2.01 10.36
CA VAL A 408 21.50 1.68 10.01
C VAL A 408 22.00 2.73 9.03
N ALA A 409 23.15 3.32 9.34
CA ALA A 409 23.83 4.16 8.38
C ALA A 409 25.17 3.56 7.99
N VAL A 410 25.38 3.47 6.68
CA VAL A 410 26.63 2.96 6.14
C VAL A 410 27.65 4.11 6.08
N ARG A 411 28.82 3.90 6.71
CA ARG A 411 29.91 4.89 6.79
C ARG A 411 30.43 5.20 5.38
N GLN A 412 30.63 6.46 5.05
CA GLN A 412 31.39 6.83 3.86
C GLN A 412 32.87 6.58 4.20
N ALA A 413 33.60 5.83 3.35
CA ALA A 413 35.03 5.65 3.57
C ALA A 413 35.71 7.03 3.60
N PRO A 414 36.72 7.26 4.46
CA PRO A 414 37.34 8.57 4.66
C PRO A 414 37.85 9.25 3.38
N ASN A 415 37.99 8.49 2.29
CA ASN A 415 38.62 8.92 1.04
C ASN A 415 37.67 8.92 -0.17
N GLY A 416 36.34 8.82 0.02
CA GLY A 416 35.38 9.02 -1.07
C GLY A 416 35.28 7.91 -2.14
N GLY A 417 35.80 6.71 -1.89
CA GLY A 417 35.63 5.55 -2.78
C GLY A 417 34.24 4.90 -2.69
N THR A 418 33.80 4.26 -3.79
CA THR A 418 32.58 3.44 -3.87
C THR A 418 32.68 2.18 -3.02
N ARG A 419 31.53 1.80 -2.43
CA ARG A 419 31.35 0.71 -1.47
C ARG A 419 31.47 -0.68 -2.10
N ASP A 420 31.98 -1.64 -1.33
CA ASP A 420 31.46 -3.01 -1.30
C ASP A 420 30.12 -3.02 -0.54
#